data_AF-A0A7U9RNZ1-F1
#
_entry.id   AF-A0A7U9RNZ1-F1
#
_cell.length_a   1.000
_cell.length_b   1.000
_cell.length_c   1.000
_cell.angle_alpha   90.00
_cell.angle_beta   90.00
_cell.angle_gamma   90.00
#
_symmetry.space_group_name_H-M   'P 1'
#
loop_
_entity.id
_entity.type
_entity.pdbx_description
1 polymer ?
#
loop_
_entity_poly.entity_id
_entity_poly.type
_entity_poly.pdbx_seq_one_letter_code
_entity_poly.pdbx_strand_id
1 'polypeptide(L)'
;MKLHDDYYEEEHSSGSKMTYVYMALIMSAIILGVTALVFWANQSKTKSDGSGYAAALAQKEAKAAAENKKIETNASENTSTKSKLTSNDLDIWTLPDTGREKNTAQSNRNNGTVTNQTTGETVIDGSANTSDSKEPSKTADELSNGKTSVYDMTTKEDVSEEKKSEESETASSQEDEEEDEEEELVKRIQVKHADGTREWVDVNEDIPRNKYDLSNLKYKKPIMNYYEDSKIVSKCGVDISANQGEVDFSKLKSAGCDFVMIKVGARGYSSGKLVLDTEYQDNLKAAKKAGLDIGVYFCSQAINRSEAREEADELLDAISGYSVTYPVAFVMETVEDDMARIEALDMTERTQIAKAFMNRIEDAGYQSMIYGDKEWLLTMVDMEELQEYDVWFAQDSDEPEYPYEFGMWQYDSDASIKGIKGDAAMIMSFKDYAK
;
A
#
# COMPACT_ATOMS: atom_id res chain seq x y z
N MET A 1 -21.35 -45.32 -64.88
CA MET A 1 -22.68 -44.68 -64.72
C MET A 1 -23.23 -45.11 -63.37
N LYS A 2 -23.59 -44.11 -62.55
CA LYS A 2 -24.23 -44.15 -61.22
C LYS A 2 -23.35 -44.45 -59.99
N LEU A 3 -23.10 -43.34 -59.29
CA LEU A 3 -22.77 -43.19 -57.88
C LEU A 3 -23.84 -43.85 -56.98
N HIS A 4 -23.40 -44.30 -55.80
CA HIS A 4 -24.21 -44.24 -54.58
C HIS A 4 -23.30 -44.00 -53.37
N ASP A 5 -23.41 -42.79 -52.83
CA ASP A 5 -23.22 -42.37 -51.42
C ASP A 5 -24.11 -43.24 -50.51
N ASP A 6 -23.98 -43.38 -49.19
CA ASP A 6 -23.13 -42.91 -48.09
C ASP A 6 -23.55 -43.80 -46.88
N TYR A 7 -22.75 -43.88 -45.81
CA TYR A 7 -23.15 -43.99 -44.38
C TYR A 7 -21.98 -44.58 -43.57
N TYR A 8 -21.18 -43.69 -42.97
CA TYR A 8 -20.34 -43.98 -41.81
C TYR A 8 -21.01 -43.39 -40.57
N GLU A 9 -21.37 -44.23 -39.61
CA GLU A 9 -21.62 -43.80 -38.22
C GLU A 9 -20.29 -43.87 -37.46
N GLU A 10 -19.77 -42.71 -37.04
CA GLU A 10 -18.71 -42.64 -36.02
C GLU A 10 -19.35 -42.36 -34.65
N GLU A 11 -19.32 -43.35 -33.77
CA GLU A 11 -19.67 -43.15 -32.36
C GLU A 11 -18.57 -42.35 -31.63
N HIS A 12 -18.95 -41.22 -31.05
CA HIS A 12 -18.11 -40.39 -30.20
C HIS A 12 -17.81 -41.07 -28.86
N SER A 13 -16.56 -41.48 -28.65
CA SER A 13 -16.01 -41.81 -27.33
C SER A 13 -15.79 -40.55 -26.49
N SER A 14 -16.80 -40.14 -25.73
CA SER A 14 -16.73 -39.07 -24.71
C SER A 14 -16.38 -39.65 -23.32
N GLY A 15 -15.25 -40.38 -23.22
CA GLY A 15 -14.83 -41.05 -21.98
C GLY A 15 -13.63 -40.44 -21.25
N SER A 16 -12.98 -39.42 -21.81
CA SER A 16 -11.68 -38.93 -21.29
C SER A 16 -11.77 -37.61 -20.51
N LYS A 17 -12.68 -36.69 -20.87
CA LYS A 17 -12.71 -35.34 -20.28
C LYS A 17 -13.25 -35.27 -18.85
N MET A 18 -14.19 -36.15 -18.47
CA MET A 18 -14.76 -36.14 -17.10
C MET A 18 -13.74 -36.55 -16.04
N THR A 19 -12.86 -37.50 -16.34
CA THR A 19 -11.86 -38.01 -15.38
C THR A 19 -10.83 -36.94 -15.00
N TYR A 20 -10.40 -36.11 -15.95
CA TYR A 20 -9.47 -35.01 -15.68
C TYR A 20 -10.10 -33.87 -14.87
N VAL A 21 -11.40 -33.58 -15.08
CA VAL A 21 -12.13 -32.58 -14.30
C VAL A 21 -12.26 -33.03 -12.85
N TYR A 22 -12.60 -34.30 -12.59
CA TYR A 22 -12.64 -34.84 -11.23
C TYR A 22 -11.25 -34.89 -10.58
N MET A 23 -10.19 -35.22 -11.32
CA MET A 23 -8.83 -35.16 -10.79
C MET A 23 -8.40 -33.74 -10.43
N ALA A 24 -8.75 -32.74 -11.26
CA ALA A 24 -8.46 -31.33 -10.99
C ALA A 24 -9.22 -30.80 -9.77
N LEU A 25 -10.49 -31.20 -9.59
CA LEU A 25 -11.29 -30.83 -8.42
C LEU A 25 -10.75 -31.47 -7.13
N ILE A 26 -10.31 -32.73 -7.18
CA ILE A 26 -9.73 -33.42 -6.02
C ILE A 26 -8.36 -32.83 -5.67
N MET A 27 -7.50 -32.54 -6.66
CA MET A 27 -6.22 -31.87 -6.42
C MET A 27 -6.42 -30.45 -5.87
N SER A 28 -7.42 -29.70 -6.36
CA SER A 28 -7.78 -28.39 -5.82
C SER A 28 -8.25 -28.46 -4.36
N ALA A 29 -9.08 -29.45 -4.01
CA ALA A 29 -9.53 -29.66 -2.63
C ALA A 29 -8.39 -30.06 -1.69
N ILE A 30 -7.42 -30.84 -2.17
CA ILE A 30 -6.22 -31.21 -1.39
C ILE A 30 -5.31 -30.00 -1.20
N ILE A 31 -5.09 -29.19 -2.24
CA ILE A 31 -4.30 -27.95 -2.14
C ILE A 31 -4.96 -27.00 -1.14
N LEU A 32 -6.28 -26.80 -1.21
CA LEU A 32 -7.02 -25.98 -0.25
C LEU A 32 -6.98 -26.53 1.19
N GLY A 33 -7.00 -27.85 1.35
CA GLY A 33 -6.86 -28.50 2.66
C GLY A 33 -5.46 -28.37 3.25
N VAL A 34 -4.41 -28.45 2.42
CA VAL A 34 -3.02 -28.25 2.83
C VAL A 34 -2.75 -26.78 3.14
N THR A 35 -3.26 -25.83 2.35
CA THR A 35 -3.17 -24.40 2.68
C THR A 35 -3.91 -24.06 3.96
N ALA A 36 -5.07 -24.66 4.23
CA ALA A 36 -5.80 -24.47 5.49
C ALA A 36 -5.07 -25.08 6.70
N LEU A 37 -4.34 -26.19 6.53
CA LEU A 37 -3.51 -26.80 7.58
C LEU A 37 -2.23 -26.00 7.84
N VAL A 38 -1.59 -25.47 6.81
CA VAL A 38 -0.47 -24.52 6.93
C VAL A 38 -0.96 -23.23 7.60
N PHE A 39 -2.14 -22.74 7.24
CA PHE A 39 -2.82 -21.59 7.86
C PHE A 39 -3.14 -21.81 9.35
N TRP A 40 -3.51 -23.04 9.76
CA TRP A 40 -3.78 -23.33 11.17
C TRP A 40 -2.51 -23.59 11.98
N ALA A 41 -1.46 -24.14 11.36
CA ALA A 41 -0.18 -24.37 12.00
C ALA A 41 0.68 -23.09 12.15
N ASN A 42 0.49 -22.09 11.27
CA ASN A 42 1.19 -20.81 11.34
C ASN A 42 0.53 -19.79 12.29
N GLN A 43 -0.50 -20.20 13.02
CA GLN A 43 -1.22 -19.37 13.99
C GLN A 43 -0.44 -19.17 15.31
N SER A 44 0.89 -19.15 15.26
CA SER A 44 1.69 -18.66 16.38
C SER A 44 1.58 -17.15 16.39
N LYS A 45 0.92 -16.61 17.43
CA LYS A 45 0.85 -15.17 17.72
C LYS A 45 2.25 -14.54 17.65
N THR A 46 2.59 -13.97 16.51
CA THR A 46 3.63 -12.96 16.39
C THR A 46 3.07 -11.69 17.01
N LYS A 47 3.83 -11.08 17.92
CA LYS A 47 3.58 -9.71 18.33
C LYS A 47 3.82 -8.86 17.08
N SER A 48 2.83 -8.07 16.64
CA SER A 48 3.04 -7.17 15.51
C SER A 48 3.86 -6.00 16.02
N ASP A 49 5.08 -5.85 15.51
CA ASP A 49 6.00 -4.76 15.89
C ASP A 49 5.62 -3.42 15.21
N GLY A 50 4.49 -3.37 14.49
CA GLY A 50 3.90 -2.18 13.87
C GLY A 50 2.42 -2.06 14.21
N SER A 51 1.87 -0.85 14.09
CA SER A 51 0.45 -0.59 14.33
C SER A 51 -0.37 -1.58 13.48
N GLY A 52 -1.27 -2.36 14.08
CA GLY A 52 -2.07 -3.41 13.41
C GLY A 52 -3.09 -2.89 12.38
N TYR A 53 -2.78 -1.75 11.76
CA TYR A 53 -3.60 -0.95 10.88
C TYR A 53 -3.89 -1.65 9.56
N ALA A 54 -2.85 -2.18 8.91
CA ALA A 54 -2.97 -2.90 7.64
C ALA A 54 -3.84 -4.15 7.84
N ALA A 55 -3.66 -4.85 8.96
CA ALA A 55 -4.50 -5.98 9.37
C ALA A 55 -5.97 -5.57 9.62
N ALA A 56 -6.24 -4.42 10.25
CA ALA A 56 -7.60 -3.94 10.49
C ALA A 56 -8.36 -3.58 9.20
N LEU A 57 -7.68 -3.00 8.22
CA LEU A 57 -8.24 -2.74 6.88
C LEU A 57 -8.40 -4.01 6.06
N ALA A 58 -7.45 -4.95 6.14
CA ALA A 58 -7.56 -6.29 5.57
C ALA A 58 -8.82 -7.00 6.04
N GLN A 59 -9.08 -6.96 7.33
CA GLN A 59 -10.30 -7.53 7.88
C GLN A 59 -11.58 -6.82 7.38
N LYS A 60 -11.53 -5.50 7.17
CA LYS A 60 -12.69 -4.73 6.66
C LYS A 60 -12.95 -4.99 5.18
N GLU A 61 -11.91 -5.03 4.35
CA GLU A 61 -12.03 -5.38 2.93
C GLU A 61 -12.42 -6.86 2.76
N ALA A 62 -11.86 -7.78 3.54
CA ALA A 62 -12.27 -9.18 3.57
C ALA A 62 -13.74 -9.35 3.99
N LYS A 63 -14.23 -8.59 4.98
CA LYS A 63 -15.64 -8.56 5.37
C LYS A 63 -16.52 -8.01 4.25
N ALA A 64 -16.12 -6.92 3.59
CA ALA A 64 -16.85 -6.34 2.47
C ALA A 64 -16.87 -7.28 1.25
N ALA A 65 -15.76 -7.97 0.97
CA ALA A 65 -15.68 -9.00 -0.06
C ALA A 65 -16.54 -10.22 0.28
N ALA A 66 -16.59 -10.64 1.55
CA ALA A 66 -17.46 -11.71 2.01
C ALA A 66 -18.95 -11.31 1.96
N GLU A 67 -19.29 -10.06 2.24
CA GLU A 67 -20.64 -9.51 2.09
C GLU A 67 -21.05 -9.39 0.62
N ASN A 68 -20.18 -8.88 -0.25
CA ASN A 68 -20.42 -8.84 -1.69
C ASN A 68 -20.55 -10.26 -2.26
N LYS A 69 -19.72 -11.21 -1.81
CA LYS A 69 -19.84 -12.61 -2.20
C LYS A 69 -21.17 -13.19 -1.72
N LYS A 70 -21.62 -12.93 -0.48
CA LYS A 70 -22.95 -13.32 0.00
C LYS A 70 -24.08 -12.68 -0.80
N ILE A 71 -23.95 -11.42 -1.22
CA ILE A 71 -24.93 -10.73 -2.07
C ILE A 71 -24.97 -11.38 -3.46
N GLU A 72 -23.83 -11.76 -4.02
CA GLU A 72 -23.74 -12.49 -5.29
C GLU A 72 -24.28 -13.92 -5.18
N THR A 73 -24.01 -14.66 -4.09
CA THR A 73 -24.61 -15.99 -3.87
C THR A 73 -26.12 -15.87 -3.66
N ASN A 74 -26.59 -14.88 -2.92
CA ASN A 74 -28.03 -14.62 -2.72
C ASN A 74 -28.72 -14.14 -4.00
N ALA A 75 -28.02 -13.40 -4.88
CA ALA A 75 -28.51 -13.01 -6.19
C ALA A 75 -28.60 -14.24 -7.13
N SER A 76 -27.58 -15.10 -7.12
CA SER A 76 -27.53 -16.38 -7.83
C SER A 76 -28.64 -17.36 -7.37
N GLU A 77 -28.88 -17.47 -6.06
CA GLU A 77 -29.96 -18.31 -5.48
C GLU A 77 -31.36 -17.73 -5.75
N ASN A 78 -31.52 -16.40 -5.77
CA ASN A 78 -32.78 -15.76 -6.15
C ASN A 78 -33.06 -15.81 -7.67
N THR A 79 -32.04 -15.87 -8.52
CA THR A 79 -32.22 -16.06 -9.97
C THR A 79 -32.58 -17.50 -10.36
N SER A 80 -32.43 -18.48 -9.47
CA SER A 80 -32.79 -19.89 -9.73
C SER A 80 -34.15 -20.31 -9.15
N THR A 81 -34.90 -19.39 -8.51
CA THR A 81 -36.25 -19.66 -7.99
C THR A 81 -37.36 -18.73 -8.52
N LYS A 82 -37.12 -17.96 -9.58
CA LYS A 82 -38.19 -17.15 -10.19
C LYS A 82 -38.05 -16.87 -11.69
N SER A 83 -38.12 -17.92 -12.52
CA SER A 83 -38.54 -17.79 -13.93
C SER A 83 -38.90 -19.15 -14.51
N LYS A 84 -40.16 -19.55 -14.33
CA LYS A 84 -40.80 -20.59 -15.15
C LYS A 84 -41.68 -19.88 -16.16
N LEU A 85 -41.06 -19.32 -17.19
CA LEU A 85 -41.73 -18.88 -18.41
C LEU A 85 -41.24 -19.81 -19.53
N THR A 86 -42.16 -20.50 -20.18
CA THR A 86 -41.88 -21.40 -21.30
C THR A 86 -42.08 -20.68 -22.62
N SER A 87 -41.46 -21.15 -23.70
CA SER A 87 -41.42 -20.51 -25.04
C SER A 87 -42.77 -20.31 -25.75
N ASN A 88 -43.90 -20.47 -25.08
CA ASN A 88 -45.24 -20.24 -25.62
C ASN A 88 -45.85 -18.88 -25.22
N ASP A 89 -45.17 -18.07 -24.41
CA ASP A 89 -45.70 -16.77 -23.94
C ASP A 89 -45.23 -15.55 -24.77
N LEU A 90 -44.77 -15.76 -26.02
CA LEU A 90 -44.36 -14.69 -26.95
C LEU A 90 -45.16 -14.74 -28.26
N ASP A 91 -46.46 -14.44 -28.20
CA ASP A 91 -47.28 -14.20 -29.39
C ASP A 91 -46.99 -12.80 -29.98
N ILE A 92 -46.12 -12.74 -31.00
CA ILE A 92 -45.75 -11.53 -31.78
C ILE A 92 -46.68 -11.29 -32.99
N TRP A 93 -47.89 -11.87 -33.02
CA TRP A 93 -48.80 -11.68 -34.15
C TRP A 93 -50.23 -11.38 -33.70
N THR A 94 -50.48 -10.15 -33.25
CA THR A 94 -51.77 -9.46 -33.43
C THR A 94 -51.61 -7.94 -33.19
N LEU A 95 -51.37 -7.19 -34.27
CA LEU A 95 -51.54 -5.72 -34.29
C LEU A 95 -52.45 -5.36 -35.48
N PRO A 96 -53.49 -4.53 -35.29
CA PRO A 96 -54.42 -4.17 -36.35
C PRO A 96 -53.79 -3.22 -37.38
N ASP A 97 -54.11 -3.48 -38.64
CA ASP A 97 -53.68 -2.82 -39.86
C ASP A 97 -54.03 -1.31 -39.86
N THR A 98 -53.02 -0.44 -39.86
CA THR A 98 -53.20 1.01 -40.03
C THR A 98 -52.98 1.36 -41.51
N GLY A 99 -54.09 1.32 -42.25
CA GLY A 99 -54.15 1.50 -43.69
C GLY A 99 -53.34 2.68 -44.23
N ARG A 100 -52.32 2.37 -45.02
CA ARG A 100 -51.59 3.34 -45.83
C ARG A 100 -51.56 2.88 -47.28
N GLU A 101 -52.25 3.65 -48.12
CA GLU A 101 -52.49 3.38 -49.54
C GLU A 101 -51.20 3.40 -50.37
N LYS A 102 -51.17 2.52 -51.38
CA LYS A 102 -50.12 2.44 -52.41
C LYS A 102 -50.36 3.50 -53.48
N ASN A 103 -49.35 4.33 -53.74
CA ASN A 103 -49.20 5.01 -55.03
C ASN A 103 -47.77 4.85 -55.56
N THR A 104 -47.69 4.20 -56.70
CA THR A 104 -46.53 4.07 -57.61
C THR A 104 -46.23 5.38 -58.31
N ALA A 105 -44.97 5.82 -58.29
CA ALA A 105 -44.41 6.73 -59.30
C ALA A 105 -42.88 6.56 -59.41
N GLN A 106 -42.40 6.54 -60.66
CA GLN A 106 -41.05 6.23 -61.10
C GLN A 106 -39.99 7.32 -60.86
N SER A 107 -38.76 6.82 -60.71
CA SER A 107 -37.44 7.36 -61.06
C SER A 107 -37.15 8.85 -60.89
N ASN A 108 -36.19 9.14 -60.01
CA ASN A 108 -35.09 10.03 -60.39
C ASN A 108 -33.79 9.55 -59.73
N ARG A 109 -32.81 9.23 -60.59
CA ARG A 109 -31.44 8.90 -60.19
C ARG A 109 -30.69 10.20 -59.94
N ASN A 110 -30.58 10.61 -58.69
CA ASN A 110 -29.61 11.60 -58.26
C ASN A 110 -28.77 10.98 -57.13
N ASN A 111 -27.47 10.84 -57.38
CA ASN A 111 -26.45 10.35 -56.45
C ASN A 111 -26.47 11.17 -55.16
N GLY A 112 -26.74 10.51 -54.03
CA GLY A 112 -26.70 11.12 -52.71
C GLY A 112 -25.31 11.02 -52.09
N THR A 113 -24.71 12.17 -51.83
CA THR A 113 -23.57 12.33 -50.91
C THR A 113 -24.07 12.11 -49.48
N VAL A 114 -23.39 11.29 -48.67
CA VAL A 114 -23.70 11.13 -47.24
C VAL A 114 -22.58 11.74 -46.41
N THR A 115 -22.93 12.67 -45.52
CA THR A 115 -22.01 13.34 -44.61
C THR A 115 -22.26 12.84 -43.19
N ASN A 116 -21.21 12.39 -42.49
CA ASN A 116 -21.31 12.00 -41.09
C ASN A 116 -21.32 13.26 -40.20
N GLN A 117 -22.39 13.46 -39.43
CA GLN A 117 -22.60 14.70 -38.66
C GLN A 117 -21.78 14.81 -37.35
N THR A 118 -20.92 13.83 -37.04
CA THR A 118 -20.02 13.93 -35.86
C THR A 118 -18.55 14.13 -36.25
N THR A 119 -18.15 13.86 -37.50
CA THR A 119 -16.73 13.97 -37.93
C THR A 119 -16.50 14.83 -39.17
N GLY A 120 -17.54 15.26 -39.88
CA GLY A 120 -17.42 16.21 -41.01
C GLY A 120 -16.85 15.63 -42.31
N GLU A 121 -16.49 14.35 -42.35
CA GLU A 121 -15.97 13.71 -43.57
C GLU A 121 -17.09 13.19 -44.48
N THR A 122 -16.83 13.29 -45.78
CA THR A 122 -17.72 12.89 -46.86
C THR A 122 -17.06 11.79 -47.67
N VAL A 123 -17.74 10.66 -47.90
CA VAL A 123 -17.21 9.55 -48.72
C VAL A 123 -18.16 9.28 -49.89
N ILE A 124 -17.60 9.14 -51.09
CA ILE A 124 -18.29 8.78 -52.33
C ILE A 124 -17.73 7.42 -52.77
N ASP A 125 -18.60 6.43 -52.98
CA ASP A 125 -18.19 5.10 -53.44
C ASP A 125 -18.14 5.01 -54.98
N GLY A 126 -17.09 4.38 -55.53
CA GLY A 126 -17.05 3.90 -56.92
C GLY A 126 -15.88 4.30 -57.84
N SER A 127 -14.72 3.65 -57.65
CA SER A 127 -13.80 3.05 -58.65
C SER A 127 -13.25 3.81 -59.90
N ALA A 128 -11.91 3.89 -59.91
CA ALA A 128 -10.93 3.60 -60.98
C ALA A 128 -10.46 4.64 -62.04
N ASN A 129 -9.12 4.86 -61.95
CA ASN A 129 -8.07 5.05 -62.97
C ASN A 129 -7.52 6.45 -63.31
N THR A 130 -6.28 6.66 -62.83
CA THR A 130 -5.05 7.21 -63.49
C THR A 130 -5.12 8.63 -64.07
N SER A 131 -4.21 9.58 -63.87
CA SER A 131 -2.77 9.70 -63.52
C SER A 131 -2.55 11.23 -63.34
N ASP A 132 -1.61 11.81 -62.60
CA ASP A 132 -0.17 11.63 -62.65
C ASP A 132 0.50 12.60 -61.63
N SER A 133 1.77 12.31 -61.32
CA SER A 133 2.82 13.17 -60.71
C SER A 133 3.15 13.09 -59.20
N LYS A 134 4.33 12.48 -59.00
CA LYS A 134 5.44 12.75 -58.07
C LYS A 134 5.55 12.02 -56.70
N GLU A 135 6.25 10.89 -56.83
CA GLU A 135 7.40 10.39 -56.04
C GLU A 135 7.21 9.88 -54.59
N PRO A 136 8.02 8.88 -54.19
CA PRO A 136 7.51 7.72 -53.47
C PRO A 136 7.85 7.73 -51.98
N SER A 137 6.97 7.12 -51.20
CA SER A 137 7.24 6.72 -49.82
C SER A 137 8.24 5.56 -49.76
N LYS A 138 9.17 5.65 -48.82
CA LYS A 138 9.77 4.52 -48.14
C LYS A 138 9.73 4.76 -46.63
N THR A 139 9.20 3.74 -45.96
CA THR A 139 9.47 3.21 -44.61
C THR A 139 10.28 4.03 -43.61
N ALA A 140 9.82 3.94 -42.37
CA ALA A 140 10.51 4.34 -41.15
C ALA A 140 11.93 3.77 -41.08
N ASP A 141 12.89 4.65 -41.37
CA ASP A 141 14.30 4.60 -40.96
C ASP A 141 14.78 6.05 -41.00
N GLU A 142 14.87 6.71 -39.84
CA GLU A 142 15.81 7.80 -39.58
C GLU A 142 15.72 8.22 -38.10
N LEU A 143 16.42 7.46 -37.25
CA LEU A 143 17.21 7.93 -36.08
C LEU A 143 17.61 6.72 -35.23
N SER A 144 18.47 5.88 -35.80
CA SER A 144 19.36 5.04 -35.00
C SER A 144 20.69 4.95 -35.72
N ASN A 145 21.61 5.82 -35.32
CA ASN A 145 23.02 5.58 -35.53
C ASN A 145 23.83 6.29 -34.45
N GLY A 146 24.37 5.47 -33.56
CA GLY A 146 25.69 5.65 -32.96
C GLY A 146 25.81 6.74 -31.91
N LYS A 147 26.05 6.33 -30.66
CA LYS A 147 27.41 5.95 -30.21
C LYS A 147 27.39 5.97 -28.67
N THR A 148 27.33 4.79 -28.10
CA THR A 148 27.62 4.54 -26.69
C THR A 148 29.07 4.92 -26.41
N SER A 149 29.27 5.81 -25.44
CA SER A 149 30.59 6.06 -24.84
C SER A 149 30.86 4.95 -23.82
N VAL A 150 31.62 3.95 -24.25
CA VAL A 150 32.30 3.00 -23.38
C VAL A 150 33.52 3.72 -22.82
N TYR A 151 33.58 3.91 -21.49
CA TYR A 151 34.83 4.26 -20.82
C TYR A 151 35.64 2.98 -20.63
N ASP A 152 36.67 2.87 -21.45
CA ASP A 152 37.79 1.95 -21.33
C ASP A 152 38.77 2.54 -20.30
N MET A 153 39.07 1.80 -19.24
CA MET A 153 40.33 1.92 -18.52
C MET A 153 40.88 0.51 -18.30
N THR A 154 41.81 0.12 -19.17
CA THR A 154 42.76 -0.95 -18.90
C THR A 154 44.18 -0.39 -18.90
N THR A 155 44.87 -0.56 -17.76
CA THR A 155 46.32 -0.84 -17.63
C THR A 155 46.50 -1.41 -16.22
N LYS A 156 46.47 -2.75 -16.06
CA LYS A 156 47.63 -3.65 -15.95
C LYS A 156 48.66 -3.22 -14.91
N GLU A 157 48.82 -4.03 -13.86
CA GLU A 157 50.01 -4.87 -13.68
C GLU A 157 49.72 -6.05 -12.73
N ASP A 158 50.31 -7.18 -13.10
CA ASP A 158 50.24 -8.52 -12.51
C ASP A 158 50.89 -8.61 -11.11
N VAL A 159 50.55 -9.68 -10.35
CA VAL A 159 51.48 -10.78 -9.96
C VAL A 159 50.83 -11.71 -8.91
N SER A 160 50.68 -13.00 -9.29
CA SER A 160 50.84 -14.30 -8.56
C SER A 160 50.42 -14.46 -7.08
N GLU A 161 50.10 -15.62 -6.50
CA GLU A 161 49.83 -17.02 -6.84
C GLU A 161 49.36 -17.67 -5.50
N GLU A 162 48.51 -18.69 -5.61
CA GLU A 162 48.40 -19.92 -4.78
C GLU A 162 48.25 -19.94 -3.22
N LYS A 163 47.11 -20.55 -2.80
CA LYS A 163 46.90 -21.73 -1.91
C LYS A 163 47.18 -21.72 -0.38
N LYS A 164 46.06 -21.93 0.36
CA LYS A 164 45.67 -23.08 1.23
C LYS A 164 46.10 -23.14 2.72
N SER A 165 45.11 -23.59 3.54
CA SER A 165 45.14 -24.28 4.86
C SER A 165 45.62 -23.46 6.06
N GLU A 166 45.22 -23.64 7.32
CA GLU A 166 44.23 -24.37 8.15
C GLU A 166 44.45 -23.81 9.59
N GLU A 167 43.49 -23.99 10.52
CA GLU A 167 43.60 -24.13 12.00
C GLU A 167 44.86 -23.64 12.78
N SER A 168 44.87 -23.24 14.05
CA SER A 168 43.94 -23.02 15.15
C SER A 168 44.82 -22.61 16.34
N GLU A 169 44.32 -21.70 17.18
CA GLU A 169 44.55 -21.62 18.63
C GLU A 169 45.82 -21.02 19.32
N THR A 170 45.48 -20.06 20.22
CA THR A 170 45.95 -19.74 21.58
C THR A 170 47.40 -19.27 21.87
N ALA A 171 47.56 -18.00 22.31
CA ALA A 171 47.59 -17.58 23.73
C ALA A 171 48.42 -16.29 24.01
N SER A 172 47.81 -15.38 24.79
CA SER A 172 48.40 -14.54 25.85
C SER A 172 49.27 -13.29 25.54
N SER A 173 48.66 -12.11 25.75
CA SER A 173 49.18 -10.98 26.56
C SER A 173 48.12 -9.86 26.51
N GLN A 174 47.20 -9.75 27.47
CA GLN A 174 47.28 -8.94 28.69
C GLN A 174 47.83 -7.52 28.51
N GLU A 175 46.97 -6.57 28.86
CA GLU A 175 47.21 -5.20 29.31
C GLU A 175 47.50 -4.18 28.18
N ASP A 176 46.50 -3.32 27.91
CA ASP A 176 46.63 -1.89 27.53
C ASP A 176 45.59 -1.40 26.49
N GLU A 177 44.27 -1.61 26.64
CA GLU A 177 43.25 -0.85 25.86
C GLU A 177 41.94 -0.55 26.65
N GLU A 178 42.01 -0.36 27.98
CA GLU A 178 40.82 0.00 28.81
C GLU A 178 40.38 1.49 28.69
N GLU A 179 40.69 2.19 27.58
CA GLU A 179 40.26 3.60 27.39
C GLU A 179 39.59 3.90 26.03
N ASP A 180 39.36 2.91 25.15
CA ASP A 180 38.73 3.12 23.82
C ASP A 180 37.30 2.51 23.69
N GLU A 181 36.64 2.16 24.80
CA GLU A 181 35.34 1.45 24.78
C GLU A 181 34.07 2.34 24.68
N GLU A 182 34.17 3.67 24.63
CA GLU A 182 32.99 4.55 24.75
C GLU A 182 32.26 4.95 23.46
N GLU A 183 32.74 4.64 22.25
CA GLU A 183 31.94 4.80 21.03
C GLU A 183 32.31 3.75 19.95
N GLU A 184 32.05 2.45 20.19
CA GLU A 184 31.77 1.58 19.04
C GLU A 184 30.47 2.07 18.41
N LEU A 185 30.56 3.05 17.51
CA LEU A 185 29.50 3.39 16.57
C LEU A 185 29.03 2.08 15.97
N VAL A 186 27.80 1.66 16.30
CA VAL A 186 27.19 0.46 15.74
C VAL A 186 27.21 0.62 14.22
N LYS A 187 28.18 -0.03 13.57
CA LYS A 187 28.40 0.07 12.11
C LYS A 187 27.32 -0.67 11.35
N ARG A 188 26.74 -1.68 11.99
CA ARG A 188 25.68 -2.53 11.42
C ARG A 188 24.61 -2.78 12.45
N ILE A 189 23.36 -2.69 12.04
CA ILE A 189 22.20 -2.99 12.87
C ILE A 189 21.48 -4.23 12.35
N GLN A 190 21.05 -5.10 13.25
CA GLN A 190 20.27 -6.27 12.87
C GLN A 190 18.79 -5.88 12.73
N VAL A 191 18.25 -6.11 11.54
CA VAL A 191 16.84 -5.96 11.21
C VAL A 191 16.22 -7.35 11.14
N LYS A 192 14.98 -7.46 11.64
CA LYS A 192 14.17 -8.68 11.53
C LYS A 192 13.03 -8.35 10.58
N HIS A 193 12.87 -9.16 9.55
CA HIS A 193 11.82 -9.01 8.56
C HIS A 193 10.49 -9.60 9.04
N ALA A 194 9.41 -9.20 8.37
CA ALA A 194 8.07 -9.76 8.56
C ALA A 194 8.03 -11.30 8.42
N ASP A 195 8.85 -11.89 7.54
CA ASP A 195 8.94 -13.35 7.36
C ASP A 195 9.78 -14.07 8.44
N GLY A 196 10.31 -13.31 9.40
CA GLY A 196 11.14 -13.78 10.50
C GLY A 196 12.63 -13.93 10.17
N THR A 197 13.04 -13.69 8.92
CA THR A 197 14.46 -13.64 8.56
C THR A 197 15.14 -12.42 9.19
N ARG A 198 16.47 -12.45 9.26
CA ARG A 198 17.27 -11.37 9.83
C ARG A 198 18.36 -10.97 8.88
N GLU A 199 18.57 -9.67 8.76
CA GLU A 199 19.65 -9.10 7.98
C GLU A 199 20.45 -8.08 8.79
N TRP A 200 21.73 -7.91 8.42
CA TRP A 200 22.58 -6.88 8.98
C TRP A 200 22.64 -5.73 7.99
N VAL A 201 22.04 -4.60 8.36
CA VAL A 201 22.02 -3.38 7.56
C VAL A 201 23.18 -2.50 8.01
N ASP A 202 23.97 -2.01 7.06
CA ASP A 202 25.02 -1.05 7.35
C ASP A 202 24.39 0.30 7.69
N VAL A 203 24.87 0.93 8.76
CA VAL A 203 24.33 2.22 9.15
C VAL A 203 25.02 3.30 8.33
N ASN A 204 24.22 4.07 7.59
CA ASN A 204 24.66 5.16 6.72
C ASN A 204 25.22 6.31 7.56
N GLU A 205 26.49 6.68 7.31
CA GLU A 205 27.17 7.76 8.02
C GLU A 205 26.70 9.16 7.58
N ASP A 206 26.06 9.27 6.41
CA ASP A 206 25.53 10.52 5.86
C ASP A 206 24.19 10.92 6.49
N ILE A 207 23.56 10.02 7.28
CA ILE A 207 22.32 10.30 7.99
C ILE A 207 22.63 10.61 9.47
N PRO A 208 22.16 11.75 10.02
CA PRO A 208 22.38 12.10 11.41
C PRO A 208 21.91 11.03 12.39
N ARG A 209 22.83 10.57 13.26
CA ARG A 209 22.53 9.67 14.38
C ARG A 209 21.67 10.37 15.43
N ASN A 210 20.80 9.61 16.10
CA ASN A 210 20.10 10.15 17.27
C ASN A 210 21.11 10.47 18.39
N LYS A 211 20.80 11.52 19.17
CA LYS A 211 21.63 12.02 20.27
C LYS A 211 20.97 11.77 21.62
N TYR A 212 20.07 10.80 21.70
CA TYR A 212 19.31 10.52 22.90
C TYR A 212 20.19 9.74 23.89
N ASP A 213 20.27 10.23 25.12
CA ASP A 213 20.81 9.46 26.22
C ASP A 213 19.68 8.59 26.79
N LEU A 214 19.64 7.33 26.37
CA LEU A 214 18.57 6.40 26.72
C LEU A 214 18.46 6.15 28.24
N SER A 215 19.52 6.43 29.01
CA SER A 215 19.48 6.36 30.48
C SER A 215 18.50 7.38 31.10
N ASN A 216 18.13 8.42 30.35
CA ASN A 216 17.14 9.42 30.73
C ASN A 216 15.68 8.98 30.48
N LEU A 217 15.47 7.81 29.87
CA LEU A 217 14.14 7.21 29.78
C LEU A 217 13.69 6.70 31.16
N LYS A 218 12.44 6.98 31.50
CA LYS A 218 11.78 6.50 32.72
C LYS A 218 10.34 6.10 32.42
N TYR A 219 10.08 4.80 32.46
CA TYR A 219 8.74 4.27 32.32
C TYR A 219 7.95 4.37 33.63
N LYS A 220 6.85 5.12 33.60
CA LYS A 220 5.84 5.23 34.66
C LYS A 220 4.50 4.75 34.10
N LYS A 221 4.32 3.42 34.10
CA LYS A 221 3.22 2.74 33.42
C LYS A 221 1.88 3.50 33.48
N PRO A 222 1.22 3.78 32.32
CA PRO A 222 1.63 3.42 30.95
C PRO A 222 2.53 4.45 30.25
N ILE A 223 3.01 5.49 30.93
CA ILE A 223 3.66 6.65 30.32
C ILE A 223 5.19 6.51 30.32
N MET A 224 5.80 6.51 29.14
CA MET A 224 7.24 6.73 28.98
C MET A 224 7.54 8.23 29.05
N ASN A 225 8.61 8.60 29.77
CA ASN A 225 9.05 9.99 29.89
C ASN A 225 10.56 10.08 29.63
N TYR A 226 10.98 11.14 28.95
CA TYR A 226 12.37 11.52 28.79
C TYR A 226 12.69 12.77 29.64
N TYR A 227 13.79 12.71 30.39
CA TYR A 227 14.19 13.75 31.32
C TYR A 227 15.47 14.46 30.87
N GLU A 228 15.48 15.78 30.97
CA GLU A 228 16.70 16.59 30.89
C GLU A 228 16.74 17.50 32.12
N ASP A 229 17.88 17.58 32.80
CA ASP A 229 18.03 18.37 34.03
C ASP A 229 16.93 18.12 35.07
N SER A 230 16.54 16.85 35.24
CA SER A 230 15.43 16.41 36.11
C SER A 230 14.03 16.94 35.76
N LYS A 231 13.84 17.48 34.56
CA LYS A 231 12.54 17.92 34.04
C LYS A 231 12.09 17.01 32.91
N ILE A 232 10.78 16.73 32.86
CA ILE A 232 10.19 16.05 31.72
C ILE A 232 10.21 17.01 30.54
N VAL A 233 10.93 16.65 29.48
CA VAL A 233 10.96 17.40 28.22
C VAL A 233 10.15 16.71 27.12
N SER A 234 9.89 15.42 27.26
CA SER A 234 9.00 14.67 26.37
C SER A 234 7.53 15.05 26.52
N LYS A 235 6.75 14.75 25.49
CA LYS A 235 5.28 14.82 25.51
C LYS A 235 4.69 13.42 25.38
N CYS A 236 3.60 13.17 26.10
CA CYS A 236 2.87 11.90 26.00
C CYS A 236 1.72 12.03 25.00
N GLY A 237 1.56 11.05 24.11
CA GLY A 237 0.47 10.99 23.16
C GLY A 237 -0.09 9.59 22.98
N VAL A 238 -1.19 9.51 22.23
CA VAL A 238 -1.83 8.25 21.84
C VAL A 238 -2.27 8.31 20.39
N ASP A 239 -2.15 7.20 19.68
CA ASP A 239 -2.79 6.98 18.38
C ASP A 239 -4.29 6.68 18.58
N ILE A 240 -5.14 7.28 17.74
CA ILE A 240 -6.59 7.12 17.79
C ILE A 240 -7.17 6.95 16.38
N SER A 241 -7.98 5.90 16.22
CA SER A 241 -8.80 5.66 15.04
C SER A 241 -10.18 5.15 15.42
N ALA A 242 -11.01 4.79 14.44
CA ALA A 242 -12.25 4.07 14.69
C ALA A 242 -12.07 2.74 15.45
N ASN A 243 -10.86 2.16 15.48
CA ASN A 243 -10.58 0.91 16.19
C ASN A 243 -10.70 1.05 17.71
N GLN A 244 -10.42 2.24 18.26
CA GLN A 244 -10.56 2.51 19.69
C GLN A 244 -12.03 2.71 20.13
N GLY A 245 -12.96 2.87 19.17
CA GLY A 245 -14.37 3.11 19.43
C GLY A 245 -14.61 4.42 20.18
N GLU A 246 -15.45 4.38 21.22
CA GLU A 246 -15.79 5.56 22.02
C GLU A 246 -14.62 5.94 22.96
N VAL A 247 -13.98 7.08 22.68
CA VAL A 247 -12.84 7.61 23.45
C VAL A 247 -13.25 8.79 24.33
N ASP A 248 -12.88 8.74 25.61
CA ASP A 248 -13.05 9.87 26.55
C ASP A 248 -11.76 10.71 26.62
N PHE A 249 -11.69 11.71 25.75
CA PHE A 249 -10.53 12.61 25.63
C PHE A 249 -10.28 13.45 26.89
N SER A 250 -11.30 13.73 27.71
CA SER A 250 -11.10 14.44 28.98
C SER A 250 -10.39 13.56 30.00
N LYS A 251 -10.70 12.25 30.01
CA LYS A 251 -9.96 11.27 30.81
C LYS A 251 -8.54 11.06 30.29
N LEU A 252 -8.32 11.04 28.97
CA LEU A 252 -6.97 10.97 28.40
C LEU A 252 -6.11 12.15 28.83
N LYS A 253 -6.60 13.38 28.68
CA LYS A 253 -5.90 14.58 29.15
C LYS A 253 -5.57 14.49 30.65
N SER A 254 -6.53 14.04 31.45
CA SER A 254 -6.35 13.86 32.90
C SER A 254 -5.41 12.71 33.27
N ALA A 255 -5.20 11.74 32.37
CA ALA A 255 -4.29 10.62 32.54
C ALA A 255 -2.83 11.00 32.24
N GLY A 256 -2.58 12.17 31.64
CA GLY A 256 -1.25 12.67 31.31
C GLY A 256 -0.96 12.78 29.82
N CYS A 257 -1.93 12.52 28.93
CA CYS A 257 -1.74 12.75 27.50
C CYS A 257 -1.68 14.26 27.20
N ASP A 258 -0.66 14.66 26.46
CA ASP A 258 -0.48 16.01 25.94
C ASP A 258 -1.13 16.19 24.57
N PHE A 259 -0.97 15.19 23.70
CA PHE A 259 -1.42 15.21 22.29
C PHE A 259 -2.09 13.89 21.86
N VAL A 260 -2.67 13.89 20.67
CA VAL A 260 -3.19 12.69 19.98
C VAL A 260 -2.78 12.69 18.51
N MET A 261 -2.53 11.51 17.95
CA MET A 261 -2.39 11.29 16.50
C MET A 261 -3.67 10.64 15.99
N ILE A 262 -4.49 11.39 15.24
CA ILE A 262 -5.79 10.91 14.77
C ILE A 262 -5.71 10.44 13.32
N LYS A 263 -6.14 9.21 13.08
CA LYS A 263 -6.33 8.68 11.73
C LYS A 263 -7.38 9.48 10.98
N VAL A 264 -7.03 10.01 9.81
CA VAL A 264 -8.01 10.70 8.93
C VAL A 264 -8.56 9.75 7.88
N GLY A 265 -7.72 8.89 7.30
CA GLY A 265 -8.15 8.01 6.24
C GLY A 265 -7.10 7.00 5.79
N ALA A 266 -7.48 6.25 4.77
CA ALA A 266 -6.72 5.18 4.16
C ALA A 266 -6.89 5.17 2.65
N ARG A 267 -5.91 4.61 1.94
CA ARG A 267 -6.17 3.96 0.65
C ARG A 267 -6.27 2.45 0.87
N GLY A 268 -7.29 1.82 0.29
CA GLY A 268 -7.49 0.37 0.40
C GLY A 268 -6.35 -0.42 -0.26
N TYR A 269 -5.80 -1.41 0.44
CA TYR A 269 -4.63 -2.17 -0.01
C TYR A 269 -4.93 -3.08 -1.20
N SER A 270 -6.16 -3.57 -1.35
CA SER A 270 -6.61 -4.31 -2.53
C SER A 270 -7.34 -3.40 -3.52
N SER A 271 -8.29 -2.60 -3.02
CA SER A 271 -9.19 -1.81 -3.86
C SER A 271 -8.57 -0.56 -4.47
N GLY A 272 -7.51 -0.02 -3.86
CA GLY A 272 -6.92 1.27 -4.22
C GLY A 272 -7.82 2.49 -3.97
N LYS A 273 -8.98 2.31 -3.33
CA LYS A 273 -9.95 3.38 -3.06
C LYS A 273 -9.60 4.16 -1.80
N LEU A 274 -9.81 5.46 -1.85
CA LEU A 274 -9.73 6.32 -0.67
C LEU A 274 -10.93 6.10 0.24
N VAL A 275 -10.68 5.98 1.54
CA VAL A 275 -11.68 5.76 2.57
C VAL A 275 -11.30 6.58 3.79
N LEU A 276 -12.17 7.51 4.20
CA LEU A 276 -12.01 8.24 5.45
C LEU A 276 -12.30 7.34 6.65
N ASP A 277 -11.59 7.57 7.76
CA ASP A 277 -11.92 6.94 9.04
C ASP A 277 -13.33 7.37 9.48
N THR A 278 -14.10 6.50 10.13
CA THR A 278 -15.49 6.85 10.46
C THR A 278 -15.62 7.78 11.66
N GLU A 279 -14.58 7.87 12.49
CA GLU A 279 -14.59 8.62 13.76
C GLU A 279 -13.72 9.88 13.71
N TYR A 280 -12.96 10.15 12.63
CA TYR A 280 -11.98 11.24 12.61
C TYR A 280 -12.58 12.60 12.99
N GLN A 281 -13.78 12.94 12.47
CA GLN A 281 -14.40 14.25 12.73
C GLN A 281 -14.76 14.42 14.21
N ASP A 282 -15.31 13.38 14.82
CA ASP A 282 -15.74 13.42 16.20
C ASP A 282 -14.53 13.36 17.14
N ASN A 283 -13.50 12.59 16.78
CA ASN A 283 -12.21 12.58 17.47
C ASN A 283 -11.52 13.95 17.43
N LEU A 284 -11.44 14.61 16.27
CA LEU A 284 -10.84 15.95 16.13
C LEU A 284 -11.57 16.99 17.01
N LYS A 285 -12.90 16.98 17.00
CA LYS A 285 -13.71 17.89 17.83
C LYS A 285 -13.54 17.60 19.32
N ALA A 286 -13.56 16.33 19.72
CA ALA A 286 -13.47 15.92 21.11
C ALA A 286 -12.07 16.17 21.70
N ALA A 287 -11.01 15.87 20.95
CA ALA A 287 -9.63 16.16 21.32
C ALA A 287 -9.42 17.66 21.54
N LYS A 288 -9.87 18.49 20.58
CA LYS A 288 -9.76 19.95 20.70
C LYS A 288 -10.53 20.49 21.91
N LYS A 289 -11.73 19.98 22.15
CA LYS A 289 -12.54 20.35 23.33
C LYS A 289 -11.86 19.97 24.65
N ALA A 290 -11.11 18.88 24.67
CA ALA A 290 -10.35 18.45 25.84
C ALA A 290 -9.02 19.20 26.04
N GLY A 291 -8.62 20.07 25.09
CA GLY A 291 -7.35 20.80 25.15
C GLY A 291 -6.13 19.92 24.90
N LEU A 292 -6.30 18.87 24.08
CA LEU A 292 -5.19 18.07 23.56
C LEU A 292 -4.66 18.72 22.28
N ASP A 293 -3.35 18.68 22.10
CA ASP A 293 -2.74 18.98 20.81
C ASP A 293 -3.05 17.86 19.81
N ILE A 294 -3.15 18.20 18.53
CA ILE A 294 -3.69 17.29 17.51
C ILE A 294 -2.70 17.19 16.38
N GLY A 295 -2.24 15.96 16.13
CA GLY A 295 -1.63 15.54 14.88
C GLY A 295 -2.56 14.57 14.18
N VAL A 296 -2.28 14.28 12.92
CA VAL A 296 -3.10 13.39 12.11
C VAL A 296 -2.23 12.49 11.26
N TYR A 297 -2.80 11.39 10.77
CA TYR A 297 -2.09 10.54 9.84
C TYR A 297 -3.00 9.98 8.75
N PHE A 298 -2.38 9.63 7.62
CA PHE A 298 -3.01 8.92 6.53
C PHE A 298 -2.25 7.64 6.26
N CYS A 299 -2.97 6.53 6.09
CA CYS A 299 -2.32 5.29 5.72
C CYS A 299 -2.42 5.03 4.23
N SER A 300 -1.25 5.06 3.62
CA SER A 300 -1.06 4.98 2.20
C SER A 300 -1.03 3.55 1.70
N GLN A 301 -1.66 3.36 0.56
CA GLN A 301 -1.48 2.21 -0.33
C GLN A 301 -1.25 2.71 -1.76
N ALA A 302 -0.67 3.90 -1.87
CA ALA A 302 -0.35 4.54 -3.14
C ALA A 302 0.75 3.75 -3.84
N ILE A 303 0.57 3.52 -5.14
CA ILE A 303 1.57 2.85 -5.99
C ILE A 303 2.34 3.83 -6.89
N ASN A 304 2.06 5.12 -6.78
CA ASN A 304 2.76 6.17 -7.53
C ASN A 304 2.55 7.55 -6.88
N ARG A 305 3.35 8.53 -7.33
CA ARG A 305 3.31 9.92 -6.82
C ARG A 305 1.99 10.65 -7.06
N SER A 306 1.14 10.20 -7.98
CA SER A 306 -0.19 10.81 -8.20
C SER A 306 -1.14 10.36 -7.09
N GLU A 307 -1.20 9.05 -6.85
CA GLU A 307 -2.01 8.47 -5.76
C GLU A 307 -1.60 9.04 -4.39
N ALA A 308 -0.30 9.27 -4.16
CA ALA A 308 0.20 9.89 -2.94
C ALA A 308 -0.29 11.34 -2.74
N ARG A 309 -0.36 12.11 -3.83
CA ARG A 309 -0.89 13.49 -3.78
C ARG A 309 -2.39 13.51 -3.57
N GLU A 310 -3.13 12.58 -4.18
CA GLU A 310 -4.56 12.41 -3.92
C GLU A 310 -4.85 12.08 -2.44
N GLU A 311 -4.02 11.21 -1.83
CA GLU A 311 -4.13 10.90 -0.40
C GLU A 311 -3.88 12.12 0.48
N ALA A 312 -2.84 12.91 0.15
CA ALA A 312 -2.55 14.16 0.85
C ALA A 312 -3.68 15.19 0.68
N ASP A 313 -4.20 15.37 -0.53
CA ASP A 313 -5.31 16.28 -0.82
C ASP A 313 -6.58 15.89 -0.05
N GLU A 314 -6.94 14.60 -0.03
CA GLU A 314 -8.09 14.09 0.73
C GLU A 314 -7.92 14.34 2.24
N LEU A 315 -6.72 14.11 2.78
CA LEU A 315 -6.44 14.43 4.18
C LEU A 315 -6.56 15.93 4.46
N LEU A 316 -5.95 16.77 3.62
CA LEU A 316 -5.94 18.23 3.79
C LEU A 316 -7.36 18.80 3.74
N ASP A 317 -8.20 18.30 2.83
CA ASP A 317 -9.61 18.65 2.76
C ASP A 317 -10.38 18.23 4.02
N ALA A 318 -10.12 17.00 4.51
CA ALA A 318 -10.78 16.47 5.70
C ALA A 318 -10.41 17.22 7.00
N ILE A 319 -9.18 17.72 7.12
CA ILE A 319 -8.73 18.50 8.29
C ILE A 319 -8.98 20.00 8.14
N SER A 320 -9.51 20.44 7.00
CA SER A 320 -9.80 21.85 6.74
C SER A 320 -10.75 22.42 7.81
N GLY A 321 -10.33 23.52 8.44
CA GLY A 321 -11.08 24.16 9.54
C GLY A 321 -10.81 23.60 10.93
N TYR A 322 -9.97 22.57 11.06
CA TYR A 322 -9.46 22.09 12.35
C TYR A 322 -8.09 22.71 12.66
N SER A 323 -7.74 22.74 13.95
CA SER A 323 -6.40 23.19 14.39
C SER A 323 -5.56 21.95 14.62
N VAL A 324 -4.74 21.62 13.64
CA VAL A 324 -3.74 20.55 13.69
C VAL A 324 -2.39 21.21 13.97
N THR A 325 -1.84 20.97 15.16
CA THR A 325 -0.61 21.59 15.66
C THR A 325 0.55 20.60 15.71
N TYR A 326 0.26 19.31 15.84
CA TYR A 326 1.25 18.24 15.68
C TYR A 326 1.33 17.80 14.21
N PRO A 327 2.36 17.02 13.83
CA PRO A 327 2.61 16.69 12.43
C PRO A 327 1.47 15.92 11.75
N VAL A 328 1.48 15.99 10.42
CA VAL A 328 0.70 15.12 9.54
C VAL A 328 1.62 13.98 9.09
N ALA A 329 1.34 12.77 9.56
CA ALA A 329 2.18 11.61 9.29
C ALA A 329 1.73 10.80 8.06
N PHE A 330 2.72 10.41 7.25
CA PHE A 330 2.59 9.40 6.21
C PHE A 330 2.87 8.02 6.79
N VAL A 331 1.90 7.12 6.72
CA VAL A 331 2.00 5.74 7.22
C VAL A 331 1.88 4.79 6.03
N MET A 332 2.89 3.97 5.77
CA MET A 332 2.82 2.92 4.74
C MET A 332 3.31 1.61 5.35
N GLU A 333 2.40 0.65 5.48
CA GLU A 333 2.67 -0.65 6.10
C GLU A 333 2.19 -1.77 5.18
N THR A 334 2.91 -2.90 5.22
CA THR A 334 2.47 -4.16 4.59
C THR A 334 1.30 -4.76 5.36
N VAL A 335 0.54 -5.63 4.70
CA VAL A 335 -0.60 -6.30 5.32
C VAL A 335 -0.16 -7.68 5.79
N GLU A 336 -0.38 -7.99 7.08
CA GLU A 336 -0.17 -9.35 7.57
C GLU A 336 -1.12 -10.33 6.88
N ASP A 337 -0.60 -11.49 6.49
CA ASP A 337 -1.34 -12.61 5.89
C ASP A 337 -2.09 -12.32 4.57
N ASP A 338 -1.83 -11.18 3.90
CA ASP A 338 -2.40 -10.84 2.59
C ASP A 338 -1.39 -10.05 1.75
N MET A 339 -1.65 -9.91 0.44
CA MET A 339 -0.76 -9.18 -0.49
C MET A 339 -1.26 -7.74 -0.72
N ALA A 340 -0.50 -6.77 -0.23
CA ALA A 340 -0.75 -5.35 -0.43
C ALA A 340 -0.24 -4.87 -1.80
N ARG A 341 -0.94 -3.90 -2.42
CA ARG A 341 -0.50 -3.29 -3.70
C ARG A 341 0.90 -2.66 -3.61
N ILE A 342 1.31 -2.22 -2.43
CA ILE A 342 2.62 -1.61 -2.20
C ILE A 342 3.78 -2.62 -2.21
N GLU A 343 3.52 -3.93 -2.15
CA GLU A 343 4.58 -4.95 -2.18
C GLU A 343 5.29 -5.04 -3.54
N ALA A 344 4.61 -4.63 -4.61
CA ALA A 344 5.19 -4.59 -5.96
C ALA A 344 6.20 -3.45 -6.15
N LEU A 345 6.25 -2.49 -5.22
CA LEU A 345 7.11 -1.33 -5.33
C LEU A 345 8.56 -1.69 -4.98
N ASP A 346 9.51 -0.99 -5.56
CA ASP A 346 10.89 -0.98 -5.07
C ASP A 346 11.13 0.16 -4.05
N MET A 347 12.34 0.19 -3.46
CA MET A 347 12.72 1.20 -2.48
C MET A 347 12.65 2.63 -3.04
N THR A 348 13.07 2.83 -4.30
CA THR A 348 13.06 4.15 -4.94
C THR A 348 11.62 4.62 -5.13
N GLU A 349 10.73 3.72 -5.58
CA GLU A 349 9.32 4.02 -5.76
C GLU A 349 8.65 4.39 -4.43
N ARG A 350 8.84 3.61 -3.36
CA ARG A 350 8.31 3.92 -2.02
C ARG A 350 8.81 5.27 -1.52
N THR A 351 10.10 5.55 -1.65
CA THR A 351 10.73 6.82 -1.26
C THR A 351 10.09 8.00 -1.99
N GLN A 352 9.93 7.88 -3.31
CA GLN A 352 9.35 8.94 -4.14
C GLN A 352 7.85 9.15 -3.86
N ILE A 353 7.13 8.10 -3.47
CA ILE A 353 5.72 8.17 -3.04
C ILE A 353 5.60 8.88 -1.70
N ALA A 354 6.38 8.47 -0.69
CA ALA A 354 6.43 9.10 0.63
C ALA A 354 6.78 10.59 0.50
N LYS A 355 7.83 10.90 -0.26
CA LYS A 355 8.27 12.28 -0.55
C LYS A 355 7.19 13.10 -1.25
N ALA A 356 6.42 12.50 -2.18
CA ALA A 356 5.33 13.21 -2.85
C ALA A 356 4.18 13.57 -1.92
N PHE A 357 3.83 12.70 -0.98
CA PHE A 357 2.83 12.99 0.06
C PHE A 357 3.34 14.09 1.01
N MET A 358 4.54 13.91 1.57
CA MET A 358 5.09 14.83 2.58
C MET A 358 5.32 16.25 2.03
N ASN A 359 5.87 16.38 0.81
CA ASN A 359 5.98 17.68 0.16
C ASN A 359 4.62 18.37 -0.01
N ARG A 360 3.57 17.61 -0.36
CA ARG A 360 2.24 18.20 -0.56
C ARG A 360 1.65 18.74 0.74
N ILE A 361 1.93 18.07 1.85
CA ILE A 361 1.56 18.51 3.21
C ILE A 361 2.31 19.80 3.59
N GLU A 362 3.62 19.86 3.34
CA GLU A 362 4.43 21.04 3.64
C GLU A 362 4.07 22.25 2.77
N ASP A 363 3.76 22.03 1.49
CA ASP A 363 3.22 23.06 0.59
C ASP A 363 1.91 23.66 1.12
N ALA A 364 1.15 22.90 1.90
CA ALA A 364 -0.08 23.36 2.56
C ALA A 364 0.17 24.04 3.92
N GLY A 365 1.43 24.11 4.37
CA GLY A 365 1.84 24.79 5.61
C GLY A 365 1.77 23.93 6.87
N TYR A 366 1.69 22.60 6.73
CA TYR A 366 1.73 21.66 7.85
C TYR A 366 3.10 21.00 7.97
N GLN A 367 3.54 20.71 9.20
CA GLN A 367 4.72 19.87 9.42
C GLN A 367 4.40 18.45 8.94
N SER A 368 5.20 17.93 8.02
CA SER A 368 5.10 16.54 7.58
C SER A 368 6.01 15.62 8.42
N MET A 369 5.66 14.34 8.46
CA MET A 369 6.36 13.32 9.23
C MET A 369 6.22 11.96 8.56
N ILE A 370 7.25 11.13 8.63
CA ILE A 370 7.22 9.76 8.13
C ILE A 370 7.08 8.79 9.31
N TYR A 371 6.17 7.83 9.19
CA TYR A 371 6.02 6.76 10.17
C TYR A 371 6.61 5.47 9.61
N GLY A 372 7.25 4.69 10.47
CA GLY A 372 7.67 3.33 10.13
C GLY A 372 8.30 2.60 11.31
N ASP A 373 8.32 1.28 11.21
CA ASP A 373 9.10 0.42 12.10
C ASP A 373 10.57 0.32 11.64
N LYS A 374 11.35 -0.47 12.37
CA LYS A 374 12.77 -0.64 12.10
C LYS A 374 13.05 -1.28 10.74
N GLU A 375 12.22 -2.22 10.30
CA GLU A 375 12.39 -2.84 8.98
C GLU A 375 12.12 -1.80 7.90
N TRP A 376 10.97 -1.16 7.96
CA TRP A 376 10.53 -0.26 6.92
C TRP A 376 11.49 0.92 6.73
N LEU A 377 11.90 1.58 7.82
CA LEU A 377 12.79 2.75 7.77
C LEU A 377 14.24 2.43 7.39
N LEU A 378 14.68 1.17 7.51
CA LEU A 378 16.08 0.80 7.22
C LEU A 378 16.23 0.03 5.90
N THR A 379 15.15 -0.56 5.36
CA THR A 379 15.25 -1.50 4.24
C THR A 379 14.26 -1.21 3.10
N MET A 380 13.17 -0.49 3.38
CA MET A 380 12.08 -0.29 2.41
C MET A 380 12.04 1.11 1.81
N VAL A 381 12.64 2.10 2.46
CA VAL A 381 12.78 3.48 1.97
C VAL A 381 14.21 3.98 2.11
N ASP A 382 14.57 4.91 1.24
CA ASP A 382 15.84 5.61 1.30
C ASP A 382 15.73 6.82 2.24
N MET A 383 16.20 6.63 3.48
CA MET A 383 16.20 7.70 4.48
C MET A 383 17.20 8.83 4.19
N GLU A 384 18.17 8.62 3.28
CA GLU A 384 19.07 9.69 2.84
C GLU A 384 18.32 10.74 2.01
N GLU A 385 17.35 10.32 1.19
CA GLU A 385 16.48 11.22 0.43
C GLU A 385 15.39 11.90 1.28
N LEU A 386 15.16 11.41 2.51
CA LEU A 386 14.06 11.80 3.39
C LEU A 386 14.52 12.48 4.69
N GLN A 387 15.81 12.81 4.82
CA GLN A 387 16.38 13.41 6.04
C GLN A 387 15.75 14.75 6.45
N GLU A 388 15.07 15.43 5.53
CA GLU A 388 14.38 16.70 5.80
C GLU A 388 13.08 16.52 6.62
N TYR A 389 12.56 15.30 6.68
CA TYR A 389 11.30 14.97 7.36
C TYR A 389 11.55 14.33 8.72
N ASP A 390 10.75 14.71 9.71
CA ASP A 390 10.80 14.09 11.03
C ASP A 390 10.24 12.65 10.99
N VAL A 391 10.79 11.78 11.85
CA VAL A 391 10.40 10.38 11.94
C VAL A 391 9.51 10.12 13.17
N TRP A 392 8.39 9.42 12.96
CA TRP A 392 7.62 8.73 13.99
C TRP A 392 7.98 7.24 13.95
N PHE A 393 8.92 6.85 14.80
CA PHE A 393 9.44 5.50 14.88
C PHE A 393 8.49 4.58 15.67
N ALA A 394 8.22 3.38 15.17
CA ALA A 394 7.41 2.38 15.86
C ALA A 394 8.28 1.18 16.28
N GLN A 395 8.28 0.88 17.58
CA GLN A 395 8.88 -0.33 18.12
C GLN A 395 8.39 -0.57 19.54
N ASP A 396 7.74 -1.71 19.77
CA ASP A 396 7.33 -2.15 21.11
C ASP A 396 8.53 -2.68 21.90
N SER A 397 9.27 -1.76 22.53
CA SER A 397 10.49 -2.06 23.30
C SER A 397 10.67 -1.11 24.48
N ASP A 398 11.54 -1.49 25.42
CA ASP A 398 11.92 -0.61 26.55
C ASP A 398 12.84 0.54 26.08
N GLU A 399 13.59 0.33 25.00
CA GLU A 399 14.52 1.28 24.39
C GLU A 399 14.42 1.24 22.86
N PRO A 400 14.44 2.39 22.17
CA PRO A 400 14.37 2.43 20.72
C PRO A 400 15.71 2.04 20.08
N GLU A 401 15.66 1.16 19.08
CA GLU A 401 16.85 0.65 18.39
C GLU A 401 17.15 1.38 17.08
N TYR A 402 16.35 2.38 16.69
CA TYR A 402 16.57 3.13 15.44
C TYR A 402 17.80 4.04 15.56
N PRO A 403 18.83 3.90 14.70
CA PRO A 403 20.11 4.58 14.90
C PRO A 403 20.10 6.08 14.56
N TYR A 404 19.14 6.55 13.77
CA TYR A 404 19.08 7.93 13.28
C TYR A 404 18.14 8.81 14.10
N GLU A 405 18.19 10.13 13.92
CA GLU A 405 17.29 11.06 14.62
C GLU A 405 15.79 10.74 14.33
N PHE A 406 14.95 10.70 15.38
CA PHE A 406 13.49 10.53 15.27
C PHE A 406 12.79 11.46 16.26
N GLY A 407 11.69 12.08 15.87
CA GLY A 407 10.98 13.05 16.72
C GLY A 407 9.97 12.42 17.66
N MET A 408 9.36 11.30 17.25
CA MET A 408 8.33 10.58 18.00
C MET A 408 8.65 9.09 18.03
N TRP A 409 8.29 8.43 19.12
CA TRP A 409 8.43 6.99 19.31
C TRP A 409 7.14 6.38 19.85
N GLN A 410 6.54 5.47 19.08
CA GLN A 410 5.47 4.59 19.55
C GLN A 410 6.11 3.36 20.20
N TYR A 411 5.99 3.28 21.53
CA TYR A 411 6.77 2.36 22.37
C TYR A 411 5.95 1.20 22.94
N ASP A 412 4.62 1.28 22.87
CA ASP A 412 3.71 0.29 23.46
C ASP A 412 2.38 0.32 22.69
N SER A 413 2.11 -0.70 21.87
CA SER A 413 0.89 -0.81 21.05
C SER A 413 -0.34 -1.33 21.82
N ASP A 414 -0.16 -1.96 22.98
CA ASP A 414 -1.21 -2.68 23.73
C ASP A 414 -1.44 -2.14 25.16
N ALA A 415 -1.05 -0.89 25.40
CA ALA A 415 -1.19 -0.27 26.71
C ALA A 415 -2.65 -0.08 27.12
N SER A 416 -2.89 -0.08 28.44
CA SER A 416 -4.17 0.31 29.02
C SER A 416 -4.07 1.69 29.66
N ILE A 417 -4.86 2.64 29.15
CA ILE A 417 -4.94 4.02 29.65
C ILE A 417 -6.38 4.47 29.89
N LYS A 418 -6.58 5.31 30.91
CA LYS A 418 -7.91 5.86 31.22
C LYS A 418 -8.40 6.72 30.08
N GLY A 419 -9.55 6.33 29.51
CA GLY A 419 -10.21 7.04 28.42
C GLY A 419 -10.45 6.15 27.20
N ILE A 420 -9.72 5.03 27.09
CA ILE A 420 -9.86 4.02 26.05
C ILE A 420 -10.24 2.69 26.73
N LYS A 421 -11.22 1.96 26.17
CA LYS A 421 -11.74 0.71 26.77
C LYS A 421 -10.91 -0.53 26.38
N GLY A 422 -10.04 -0.42 25.38
CA GLY A 422 -9.13 -1.49 24.92
C GLY A 422 -7.71 -0.98 24.80
N ASP A 423 -6.99 -1.55 23.84
CA ASP A 423 -5.58 -1.30 23.60
C ASP A 423 -5.35 0.12 23.04
N ALA A 424 -4.32 0.78 23.56
CA ALA A 424 -3.92 2.12 23.18
C ALA A 424 -2.45 2.13 22.79
N ALA A 425 -2.17 2.50 21.54
CA ALA A 425 -0.81 2.73 21.09
C ALA A 425 -0.28 4.03 21.68
N MET A 426 0.65 3.90 22.63
CA MET A 426 1.25 5.00 23.36
C MET A 426 2.44 5.57 22.60
N ILE A 427 2.51 6.90 22.58
CA ILE A 427 3.53 7.64 21.85
C ILE A 427 4.24 8.58 22.81
N MET A 428 5.57 8.64 22.71
CA MET A 428 6.39 9.67 23.33
C MET A 428 6.96 10.58 22.23
N SER A 429 6.77 11.89 22.35
CA SER A 429 7.43 12.87 21.49
C SER A 429 8.61 13.49 22.21
N PHE A 430 9.79 13.48 21.60
CA PHE A 430 10.98 14.17 22.07
C PHE A 430 10.94 15.67 21.74
N LYS A 431 10.11 16.05 20.76
CA LYS A 431 9.89 17.44 20.34
C LYS A 431 8.50 17.92 20.77
N ASP A 432 8.39 19.21 21.06
CA ASP A 432 7.10 19.86 21.33
C ASP A 432 6.62 20.60 20.07
N TYR A 433 5.88 19.90 19.21
CA TYR A 433 5.43 20.43 17.91
C TYR A 433 4.36 21.51 18.00
N ALA A 434 3.72 21.70 19.16
CA ALA A 434 2.68 22.71 19.33
C ALA A 434 3.22 24.15 19.49
N LYS A 435 4.54 24.36 19.43
CA LYS A 435 5.21 25.63 19.72
C LYS A 435 5.66 26.41 18.50
#